data_AF-A0A5M3MLK5-F1
#
_entry.id   AF-A0A5M3MLK5-F1
#
_cell.length_a   1.000
_cell.length_b   1.000
_cell.length_c   1.000
_cell.angle_alpha   90.00
_cell.angle_beta   90.00
_cell.angle_gamma   90.00
#
_symmetry.space_group_name_H-M   'P 1'
#
loop_
_entity.id
_entity.type
_entity.pdbx_description
1 polymer ?
#
loop_
_entity_poly.entity_id
_entity_poly.type
_entity_poly.pdbx_seq_one_letter_code
_entity_poly.pdbx_strand_id
1 'polypeptide(L)'
;MCVDVWHFQNKHKTMHTFCQEHCNPADFLKLKSEDGKGWWFTTSIAEQVNLWLGGYHLIICEMMQVKYNFFFDEMIWLCNLNTLEPLKAKGL
;
A
#
# COMPACT_ATOMS: atom_id res chain seq x y z
N MET A 1 -5.18 4.66 11.75
CA MET A 1 -4.22 4.20 10.72
C MET A 1 -4.83 2.95 10.11
N CYS A 2 -5.04 2.92 8.79
CA CYS A 2 -5.58 1.71 8.14
C CYS A 2 -4.52 0.61 8.22
N VAL A 3 -4.87 -0.55 8.79
CA VAL A 3 -4.01 -1.74 8.77
C VAL A 3 -4.37 -2.59 7.56
N ASP A 4 -3.44 -3.40 7.07
CA ASP A 4 -3.75 -4.31 5.97
C ASP A 4 -4.72 -5.41 6.41
N VAL A 5 -5.46 -5.96 5.45
CA VAL A 5 -6.51 -6.97 5.65
C VAL A 5 -5.98 -8.22 6.35
N TRP A 6 -4.74 -8.61 6.06
CA TRP A 6 -4.15 -9.82 6.63
C TRP A 6 -3.70 -9.59 8.06
N HIS A 7 -3.09 -8.44 8.38
CA HIS A 7 -2.81 -8.03 9.75
C HIS A 7 -4.11 -7.95 10.56
N PHE A 8 -5.16 -7.36 9.99
CA PHE A 8 -6.48 -7.34 10.62
C PHE A 8 -7.01 -8.74 10.93
N GLN A 9 -6.90 -9.69 10.00
CA GLN A 9 -7.40 -11.05 10.19
C GLN A 9 -6.55 -11.92 11.13
N ASN A 10 -5.23 -11.77 11.10
CA ASN A 10 -4.30 -12.69 11.78
C ASN A 10 -3.74 -12.15 13.10
N LYS A 11 -3.77 -10.82 13.30
CA LYS A 11 -3.19 -10.17 14.49
C LYS A 11 -4.24 -9.53 15.39
N HIS A 12 -5.46 -9.28 14.89
CA HIS A 12 -6.56 -8.80 15.70
C HIS A 12 -7.64 -9.88 15.88
N LYS A 13 -8.19 -10.00 17.10
CA LYS A 13 -9.41 -10.77 17.31
C LYS A 13 -10.60 -9.94 16.84
N THR A 14 -11.57 -10.60 16.22
CA THR A 14 -12.83 -9.97 15.77
C THR A 14 -13.61 -9.29 16.91
N MET A 15 -13.39 -9.72 18.15
CA MET A 15 -14.02 -9.15 19.35
C MET A 15 -13.40 -7.83 19.83
N HIS A 16 -12.27 -7.39 19.27
CA HIS A 16 -11.64 -6.13 19.68
C HIS A 16 -12.36 -4.96 19.02
N THR A 17 -13.35 -4.40 19.71
CA THR A 17 -14.20 -3.30 19.23
C THR A 17 -13.39 -2.10 18.72
N PHE A 18 -12.37 -1.68 19.48
CA PHE A 18 -11.47 -0.59 19.05
C PHE A 18 -10.84 -0.82 17.67
N CYS A 19 -10.43 -2.05 17.37
CA CYS A 19 -9.82 -2.38 16.08
C CYS A 19 -10.87 -2.46 14.97
N GLN A 20 -12.07 -2.97 15.28
CA GLN A 20 -13.18 -2.99 14.32
C GLN A 20 -13.64 -1.59 13.93
N GLU A 21 -13.61 -0.63 14.86
CA GLU A 21 -14.10 0.73 14.64
C GLU A 21 -13.07 1.65 13.95
N HIS A 22 -11.78 1.41 14.17
CA HIS A 22 -10.73 2.35 13.72
C HIS A 22 -9.74 1.78 12.72
N CYS A 23 -9.71 0.45 12.56
CA CYS A 23 -8.70 -0.24 11.77
C CYS A 23 -9.31 -1.22 10.76
N ASN A 24 -10.64 -1.25 10.59
CA ASN A 24 -11.27 -2.21 9.69
C ASN A 24 -11.06 -1.83 8.20
N PRO A 25 -10.31 -2.63 7.43
CA PRO A 25 -10.07 -2.32 6.03
C PRO A 25 -11.33 -2.44 5.16
N ALA A 26 -12.40 -3.10 5.66
CA ALA A 26 -13.68 -3.21 4.96
C ALA A 26 -14.40 -1.87 4.76
N ASP A 27 -14.05 -0.86 5.56
CA ASP A 27 -14.59 0.51 5.46
C ASP A 27 -14.01 1.27 4.25
N PHE A 28 -12.92 0.77 3.66
CA PHE A 28 -12.28 1.38 2.50
C PHE A 28 -12.63 0.60 1.22
N LEU A 29 -13.79 0.92 0.64
CA LEU A 29 -14.30 0.24 -0.58
C LEU A 29 -13.27 0.21 -1.73
N LYS A 30 -12.43 1.24 -1.86
CA LYS A 30 -11.36 1.33 -2.85
C LYS A 30 -10.30 0.22 -2.76
N LEU A 31 -10.21 -0.48 -1.62
CA LEU A 31 -9.27 -1.59 -1.42
C LEU A 31 -9.85 -2.93 -1.89
N LYS A 32 -11.15 -3.02 -2.18
CA LYS A 32 -11.82 -4.23 -2.65
C LYS A 32 -11.81 -4.28 -4.18
N SER A 33 -11.65 -5.48 -4.72
CA SER A 33 -11.81 -5.70 -6.16
C SER A 33 -13.23 -5.41 -6.63
N GLU A 34 -13.38 -5.01 -7.88
CA GLU A 34 -14.67 -4.63 -8.48
C GLU A 34 -15.71 -5.77 -8.43
N ASP A 35 -15.25 -7.02 -8.43
CA ASP A 35 -16.10 -8.22 -8.31
C ASP A 35 -16.49 -8.55 -6.87
N GLY A 36 -15.99 -7.79 -5.88
CA GLY A 36 -16.29 -7.98 -4.45
C GLY A 36 -15.73 -9.27 -3.84
N LYS A 37 -14.97 -10.05 -4.61
CA LYS A 37 -14.44 -11.36 -4.18
C LYS A 37 -13.06 -11.27 -3.55
N GLY A 38 -12.36 -10.15 -3.73
CA GLY A 38 -10.97 -10.01 -3.31
C GLY A 38 -10.60 -8.61 -2.87
N TRP A 39 -9.31 -8.47 -2.55
CA TRP A 39 -8.68 -7.22 -2.17
C TRP A 39 -7.60 -6.90 -3.19
N TRP A 40 -7.55 -5.65 -3.64
CA TRP A 40 -6.46 -5.15 -4.48
C TRP A 40 -5.13 -5.15 -3.72
N PHE A 41 -5.20 -4.88 -2.41
CA PHE A 41 -4.05 -4.84 -1.54
C PHE A 41 -3.83 -6.22 -0.88
N THR A 42 -2.77 -6.91 -1.30
CA THR A 42 -2.36 -8.21 -0.74
C THR A 42 -1.04 -8.08 0.03
N THR A 43 -0.74 -9.02 0.92
CA THR A 43 0.51 -9.04 1.69
C THR A 43 1.74 -9.03 0.79
N SER A 44 1.71 -9.75 -0.33
CA SER A 44 2.82 -9.78 -1.29
C SER A 44 3.05 -8.40 -1.95
N ILE A 45 1.98 -7.69 -2.31
CA ILE A 45 2.08 -6.32 -2.85
C ILE A 45 2.62 -5.38 -1.77
N ALA A 46 2.14 -5.50 -0.53
CA ALA A 46 2.64 -4.72 0.59
C ALA A 46 4.14 -4.95 0.84
N GLU A 47 4.59 -6.21 0.81
CA GLU A 47 5.99 -6.58 0.98
C GLU A 47 6.87 -6.03 -0.15
N GLN A 48 6.43 -6.13 -1.40
CA GLN A 48 7.16 -5.58 -2.55
C GLN A 48 7.29 -4.06 -2.46
N VAL A 49 6.19 -3.37 -2.12
CA VAL A 49 6.20 -1.90 -1.93
C VAL A 49 7.09 -1.52 -0.75
N ASN A 50 7.05 -2.25 0.36
CA ASN A 50 7.92 -1.99 1.51
C ASN A 50 9.41 -2.23 1.19
N LEU A 51 9.72 -3.25 0.38
CA LEU A 51 11.09 -3.50 -0.06
C LEU A 51 11.61 -2.35 -0.92
N TRP A 52 10.81 -1.87 -1.87
CA TRP A 52 11.14 -0.71 -2.69
C TRP A 52 11.28 0.56 -1.84
N LEU A 53 10.32 0.81 -0.96
CA LEU A 53 10.30 1.98 -0.08
C LEU A 53 11.44 1.96 0.95
N GLY A 54 11.90 0.78 1.35
CA GLY A 54 13.00 0.60 2.29
C GLY A 54 14.28 1.32 1.87
N GLY A 55 14.53 1.45 0.56
CA GLY A 55 15.66 2.22 0.02
C GLY A 55 15.59 3.73 0.31
N TYR A 56 14.39 4.25 0.61
CA TYR A 56 14.15 5.66 0.89
C TYR A 56 13.84 5.93 2.37
N HIS A 57 13.90 4.91 3.23
CA HIS A 57 13.44 5.00 4.62
C HIS A 57 14.05 6.16 5.40
N LEU A 58 15.36 6.37 5.27
CA LEU A 58 16.10 7.45 5.95
C LEU A 58 15.68 8.85 5.49
N ILE A 59 15.09 8.97 4.30
CA ILE A 59 14.65 10.25 3.73
C ILE A 59 13.21 10.55 4.19
N ILE A 60 12.36 9.52 4.20
CA ILE A 60 10.93 9.67 4.49
C ILE A 60 10.60 9.73 5.99
N CYS A 61 11.45 9.18 6.87
CA CYS A 61 11.12 9.04 8.30
C CYS A 61 10.95 10.36 9.04
N GLU A 62 11.61 11.43 8.57
CA GLU A 62 11.53 12.79 9.15
C GLU A 62 10.60 13.72 8.36
N MET A 63 9.86 13.21 7.36
CA MET A 63 8.98 14.04 6.55
C MET A 63 7.64 14.29 7.22
N MET A 64 7.21 15.55 7.22
CA MET A 64 5.81 15.87 7.46
C MET A 64 4.91 15.28 6.38
N GLN A 65 3.67 14.95 6.74
CA GLN A 65 2.69 14.29 5.87
C GLN A 65 2.58 14.91 4.46
N VAL A 66 2.58 16.25 4.34
CA VAL A 66 2.49 16.93 3.04
C VAL A 66 3.70 16.61 2.16
N LYS A 67 4.91 16.62 2.73
CA LYS A 67 6.14 16.29 2.01
C LYS A 67 6.22 14.80 1.69
N TYR A 68 5.78 13.97 2.63
CA TYR A 68 5.72 12.52 2.44
C TYR A 68 4.82 12.17 1.26
N ASN A 69 3.60 12.71 1.21
CA ASN A 69 2.66 12.44 0.13
C ASN A 69 3.21 12.89 -1.23
N PHE A 70 3.74 14.12 -1.31
CA PHE A 70 4.36 14.62 -2.53
C PHE A 70 5.52 13.73 -3.00
N PHE A 71 6.44 13.38 -2.09
CA PHE A 71 7.55 12.49 -2.40
C PHE A 71 7.05 11.14 -2.91
N PHE A 72 6.06 10.56 -2.25
CA PHE A 72 5.53 9.25 -2.60
C PHE A 72 4.89 9.25 -3.99
N ASP A 73 4.08 10.26 -4.29
CA ASP A 73 3.42 10.41 -5.59
C ASP A 73 4.44 10.53 -6.73
N GLU A 74 5.47 11.37 -6.57
CA GLU A 74 6.53 11.55 -7.57
C GLU A 74 7.36 10.26 -7.75
N MET A 75 7.72 9.60 -6.66
CA MET A 75 8.55 8.39 -6.73
C MET A 75 7.81 7.21 -7.35
N ILE A 76 6.51 7.08 -7.12
CA ILE A 76 5.67 6.08 -7.80
C ILE A 76 5.63 6.36 -9.30
N TRP A 77 5.43 7.63 -9.70
CA TRP A 77 5.41 8.01 -11.11
C TRP A 77 6.74 7.67 -11.81
N LEU A 78 7.87 8.01 -11.18
CA LEU A 78 9.21 7.66 -11.69
C LEU A 78 9.43 6.15 -11.77
N CYS A 79 8.98 5.39 -10.75
CA CYS A 79 9.08 3.93 -10.76
C CYS A 79 8.29 3.30 -11.92
N ASN A 80 7.07 3.80 -12.16
CA ASN A 80 6.24 3.35 -13.26
C ASN A 80 6.89 3.68 -14.62
N LEU A 81 7.47 4.88 -14.78
CA LEU A 81 8.21 5.22 -16.00
C LEU A 81 9.39 4.29 -16.24
N ASN A 82 10.25 4.11 -15.23
CA ASN A 82 11.41 3.22 -15.30
C ASN A 82 11.03 1.77 -15.58
N THR A 83 9.82 1.35 -15.19
CA THR A 83 9.29 0.01 -15.49
C THR A 83 8.71 -0.07 -16.91
N LEU A 84 8.01 0.97 -17.36
CA LEU A 84 7.34 0.99 -18.66
C LEU A 84 8.32 1.12 -19.84
N GLU A 85 9.38 1.91 -19.70
CA GLU A 85 10.39 2.09 -20.76
C GLU A 85 10.99 0.76 -21.27
N PRO A 86 11.53 -0.12 -20.41
CA PRO A 86 12.08 -1.40 -20.86
C PRO A 86 11.01 -2.39 -21.32
N LEU A 87 9.77 -2.30 -20.80
CA LEU A 87 8.66 -3.15 -21.27
C LEU A 87 8.25 -2.77 -22.70
N LYS A 88 8.12 -1.47 -22.98
CA LYS A 88 7.87 -0.95 -24.33
C LYS A 88 8.99 -1.34 -25.30
N ALA A 89 10.24 -1.27 -24.87
CA ALA A 89 11.38 -1.72 -25.69
C ALA A 89 11.32 -3.22 -26.02
N LYS A 90 10.64 -4.03 -25.19
CA LYS A 90 10.41 -5.47 -25.42
C LYS A 90 9.10 -5.77 -26.16
N GLY A 91 8.31 -4.75 -26.49
CA GLY A 91 7.00 -4.92 -27.16
C GLY A 91 5.90 -5.49 -26.26
N LEU A 92 6.04 -5.34 -24.93
CA LEU A 92 5.04 -5.72 -23.92
C LEU A 92 4.23 -4.50 -23.45
#